data_AF-A0A1U9NQD0-F1
#
_entry.id   AF-A0A1U9NQD0-F1
#
_cell.length_a   1.000
_cell.length_b   1.000
_cell.length_c   1.000
_cell.angle_alpha   90.00
_cell.angle_beta   90.00
_cell.angle_gamma   90.00
#
_symmetry.space_group_name_H-M   'P 1'
#
loop_
_entity.id
_entity.type
_entity.pdbx_description
1 polymer ?
#
loop_
_entity_poly.entity_id
_entity_poly.type
_entity_poly.pdbx_seq_one_letter_code
_entity_poly.pdbx_strand_id
1 'polypeptide(L)'
;MRNYILCLTVFSLAVFAGCAQKVQRYGSVIGVKEDKLDKYKELHANPWPEVNSKLKDVNIQNYSIYLTQFPDGKYYLFSYFEYTGDDFEADMAKMAADPTTQKWWEETDPCQLPLANRPEGTWWKNMQEVYHLD
;
A
#
# COMPACT_ATOMS: atom_id res chain seq x y z
N MET A 1 37.43 -52.62 -30.65
CA MET A 1 36.79 -52.65 -29.31
C MET A 1 36.83 -51.25 -28.72
N ARG A 2 35.70 -50.84 -28.13
CA ARG A 2 35.42 -49.63 -27.33
C ARG A 2 34.77 -48.44 -28.08
N ASN A 3 33.55 -48.18 -27.63
CA ASN A 3 32.51 -47.26 -28.10
C ASN A 3 32.57 -45.88 -27.39
N TYR A 4 31.72 -44.97 -27.90
CA TYR A 4 31.08 -43.80 -27.26
C TYR A 4 31.96 -42.53 -27.18
N ILE A 5 31.49 -41.29 -27.37
CA ILE A 5 30.23 -40.64 -26.99
C ILE A 5 29.93 -39.47 -27.96
N LEU A 6 28.65 -39.27 -28.25
CA LEU A 6 28.04 -38.12 -28.92
C LEU A 6 28.16 -36.87 -28.01
N CYS A 7 28.92 -35.84 -28.39
CA CYS A 7 28.98 -34.58 -27.64
C CYS A 7 27.93 -33.62 -28.23
N LEU A 8 26.70 -33.70 -27.71
CA LEU A 8 25.64 -32.72 -27.95
C LEU A 8 25.98 -31.42 -27.21
N THR A 9 26.40 -30.40 -27.97
CA THR A 9 26.52 -29.02 -27.46
C THR A 9 25.13 -28.47 -27.19
N VAL A 10 24.75 -28.37 -25.91
CA VAL A 10 23.55 -27.69 -25.46
C VAL A 10 23.78 -26.19 -25.59
N PHE A 11 23.09 -25.54 -26.53
CA PHE A 11 22.92 -24.09 -26.55
C PHE A 11 22.07 -23.69 -25.34
N SER A 12 22.69 -23.14 -24.29
CA SER A 12 21.94 -22.45 -23.23
C SER A 12 21.47 -21.10 -23.77
N LEU A 13 20.21 -21.02 -24.19
CA LEU A 13 19.51 -19.74 -24.26
C LEU A 13 19.27 -19.29 -22.81
N ALA A 14 20.09 -18.37 -22.32
CA ALA A 14 19.72 -17.57 -21.16
C ALA A 14 18.56 -16.66 -21.58
N VAL A 15 17.33 -17.05 -21.21
CA VAL A 15 16.16 -16.19 -21.30
C VAL A 15 16.31 -15.14 -20.21
N PHE A 16 16.79 -13.95 -20.58
CA PHE A 16 16.58 -12.76 -19.76
C PHE A 16 15.10 -12.38 -19.87
N ALA A 17 14.27 -13.03 -19.04
CA ALA A 17 12.96 -12.51 -18.72
C ALA A 17 13.21 -11.21 -17.95
N GLY A 18 13.03 -10.06 -18.61
CA GLY A 18 12.95 -8.79 -17.92
C GLY A 18 11.84 -8.91 -16.89
N CYS A 19 12.19 -8.97 -15.60
CA CYS A 19 11.22 -8.95 -14.52
C CYS A 19 10.54 -7.59 -14.54
N ALA A 20 9.40 -7.47 -15.22
CA ALA A 20 8.45 -6.42 -14.90
C ALA A 20 8.11 -6.60 -13.41
N GLN A 21 8.49 -5.63 -12.59
CA GLN A 21 8.11 -5.61 -11.18
C GLN A 21 6.58 -5.68 -11.12
N LYS A 22 6.05 -6.68 -10.40
CA LYS A 22 4.61 -6.91 -10.30
C LYS A 22 4.02 -5.85 -9.35
N VAL A 23 3.60 -4.72 -9.91
CA VAL A 23 2.95 -3.66 -9.14
C VAL A 23 1.53 -4.10 -8.79
N GLN A 24 1.19 -4.06 -7.49
CA GLN A 24 -0.17 -4.25 -6.99
C GLN A 24 -0.70 -2.90 -6.50
N ARG A 25 -1.90 -2.52 -6.91
CA ARG A 25 -2.52 -1.24 -6.53
C ARG A 25 -3.62 -1.46 -5.50
N TYR A 26 -3.65 -0.56 -4.53
CA TYR A 26 -4.58 -0.62 -3.41
C TYR A 26 -5.32 0.71 -3.31
N GLY A 27 -6.64 0.64 -3.42
CA GLY A 27 -7.54 1.74 -3.09
C GLY A 27 -8.26 1.44 -1.77
N SER A 28 -8.40 2.44 -0.90
CA SER A 28 -9.21 2.32 0.31
C SER A 28 -9.93 3.62 0.64
N VAL A 29 -11.00 3.51 1.43
CA VAL A 29 -11.83 4.64 1.84
C VAL A 29 -12.12 4.60 3.34
N ILE A 30 -12.14 5.78 3.96
CA ILE A 30 -12.54 5.99 5.35
C ILE A 30 -13.26 7.34 5.47
N GLY A 31 -14.10 7.50 6.49
CA GLY A 31 -14.62 8.81 6.88
C GLY A 31 -13.57 9.62 7.65
N VAL A 32 -13.76 10.92 7.74
CA VAL A 32 -12.95 11.82 8.59
C VAL A 32 -13.87 12.78 9.34
N LYS A 33 -13.53 13.08 10.59
CA LYS A 33 -14.32 13.98 11.42
C LYS A 33 -14.14 15.42 10.96
N GLU A 34 -15.25 16.13 10.82
CA GLU A 34 -15.25 17.52 10.37
C GLU A 34 -14.41 18.44 11.28
N ASP A 35 -14.52 18.25 12.60
CA ASP A 35 -13.77 19.01 13.61
C ASP A 35 -12.27 18.68 13.65
N LYS A 36 -11.80 17.70 12.87
CA LYS A 36 -10.40 17.26 12.80
C LYS A 36 -9.77 17.41 11.41
N LEU A 37 -10.50 17.97 10.44
CA LEU A 37 -10.01 18.10 9.06
C LEU A 37 -8.67 18.85 8.98
N ASP A 38 -8.55 19.98 9.68
CA ASP A 38 -7.36 20.81 9.60
C ASP A 38 -6.16 20.14 10.26
N LYS A 39 -6.36 19.50 11.41
CA LYS A 39 -5.32 18.67 12.05
C LYS A 39 -4.87 17.53 11.14
N TYR A 40 -5.80 16.83 10.47
CA TYR A 40 -5.46 15.75 9.55
C TYR A 40 -4.61 16.25 8.37
N LYS A 41 -4.97 17.40 7.77
CA LYS A 41 -4.20 18.05 6.70
C LYS A 41 -2.82 18.50 7.18
N GLU A 42 -2.72 19.10 8.36
CA GLU A 42 -1.45 19.56 8.93
C GLU A 42 -0.48 18.40 9.13
N LEU A 43 -0.97 17.29 9.72
CA LEU A 43 -0.19 16.07 9.89
C LEU A 43 0.35 15.57 8.53
N HIS A 44 -0.51 15.45 7.51
CA HIS A 44 -0.12 14.88 6.22
C HIS A 44 0.60 15.86 5.28
N ALA A 45 0.59 17.17 5.57
CA ALA A 45 1.43 18.15 4.89
C ALA A 45 2.90 18.01 5.31
N ASN A 46 3.15 17.56 6.55
CA ASN A 46 4.49 17.35 7.10
C ASN A 46 4.57 16.00 7.82
N PRO A 47 4.40 14.88 7.10
CA PRO A 47 4.45 13.55 7.71
C PRO A 47 5.84 13.32 8.32
N TRP A 48 5.90 12.57 9.43
CA TRP A 48 7.17 12.24 10.06
C TRP A 48 8.06 11.48 9.07
N PRO A 49 9.33 11.91 8.85
CA PRO A 49 10.23 11.27 7.90
C PRO A 49 10.37 9.76 8.09
N GLU A 50 10.35 9.30 9.34
CA GLU A 50 10.45 7.90 9.73
C GLU A 50 9.24 7.08 9.29
N VAL A 51 8.03 7.66 9.30
CA VAL A 51 6.81 6.99 8.79
C VAL A 51 6.93 6.80 7.29
N ASN A 52 7.37 7.82 6.56
CA ASN A 52 7.63 7.72 5.13
C ASN A 52 8.75 6.73 4.79
N SER A 53 9.80 6.68 5.61
CA SER A 53 10.85 5.65 5.48
C SER A 53 10.25 4.27 5.65
N LYS A 54 9.40 4.09 6.67
CA LYS A 54 8.79 2.79 6.94
C LYS A 54 7.91 2.31 5.79
N LEU A 55 7.09 3.20 5.21
CA LEU A 55 6.27 2.88 4.03
C LEU A 55 7.14 2.36 2.87
N LYS A 56 8.26 3.02 2.58
CA LYS A 56 9.21 2.56 1.55
C LYS A 56 9.86 1.23 1.91
N ASP A 57 10.23 1.02 3.18
CA ASP A 57 10.84 -0.21 3.69
C ASP A 57 9.91 -1.44 3.66
N VAL A 58 8.60 -1.21 3.47
CA VAL A 58 7.57 -2.23 3.27
C VAL A 58 6.98 -2.18 1.86
N ASN A 59 7.77 -1.66 0.91
CA ASN A 59 7.49 -1.66 -0.52
C ASN A 59 6.23 -0.88 -0.94
N ILE A 60 5.78 0.10 -0.14
CA ILE A 60 4.73 1.04 -0.51
C ILE A 60 5.35 2.24 -1.25
N GLN A 61 4.78 2.55 -2.42
CA GLN A 61 5.14 3.71 -3.23
C GLN A 61 3.90 4.36 -3.86
N ASN A 62 4.08 5.51 -4.52
CA ASN A 62 3.02 6.27 -5.15
C ASN A 62 1.78 6.51 -4.25
N TYR A 63 2.02 6.71 -2.94
CA TYR A 63 0.96 6.82 -1.95
C TYR A 63 0.35 8.23 -1.95
N SER A 64 -0.96 8.29 -2.18
CA SER A 64 -1.76 9.51 -2.16
C SER A 64 -2.99 9.34 -1.29
N ILE A 65 -3.40 10.41 -0.60
CA ILE A 65 -4.66 10.48 0.13
C ILE A 65 -5.44 11.71 -0.35
N TYR A 66 -6.63 11.48 -0.87
CA TYR A 66 -7.54 12.51 -1.38
C TYR A 66 -8.66 12.76 -0.37
N LEU A 67 -9.05 14.02 -0.19
CA LEU A 67 -10.17 14.42 0.66
C LEU A 67 -11.33 14.92 -0.20
N THR A 68 -12.55 14.51 0.11
CA THR A 68 -13.77 15.07 -0.49
C THR A 68 -14.93 15.04 0.50
N GLN A 69 -16.01 15.75 0.16
CA GLN A 69 -17.29 15.70 0.87
C GLN A 69 -18.35 15.12 -0.06
N PHE A 70 -19.18 14.22 0.45
CA PHE A 70 -20.33 13.68 -0.31
C PHE A 70 -21.62 14.46 -0.01
N PRO A 71 -22.69 14.27 -0.82
CA PRO A 71 -23.97 14.95 -0.63
C PRO A 71 -24.65 14.70 0.74
N ASP A 72 -24.23 13.68 1.48
CA ASP A 72 -24.69 13.43 2.85
C ASP A 72 -24.03 14.38 3.89
N GLY A 73 -23.20 15.30 3.43
CA GLY A 73 -22.49 16.29 4.25
C GLY A 73 -21.25 15.75 4.94
N LYS A 74 -20.92 14.46 4.78
CA LYS A 74 -19.77 13.85 5.45
C LYS A 74 -18.51 13.91 4.59
N TYR A 75 -17.38 13.97 5.27
CA TYR A 75 -16.06 14.00 4.66
C TYR A 75 -15.44 12.61 4.60
N TYR A 76 -14.76 12.33 3.50
CA TYR A 76 -14.14 11.05 3.20
C TYR A 76 -12.73 11.22 2.68
N LEU A 77 -11.88 10.30 3.10
CA LEU A 77 -10.53 10.15 2.60
C LEU A 77 -10.47 8.94 1.68
N PHE A 78 -9.87 9.10 0.52
CA PHE A 78 -9.56 8.04 -0.44
C PHE A 78 -8.06 7.87 -0.49
N SER A 79 -7.57 6.70 -0.10
CA SER A 79 -6.16 6.39 -0.16
C SER A 79 -5.88 5.51 -1.38
N TYR A 80 -4.78 5.79 -2.08
CA TYR A 80 -4.25 5.00 -3.19
C TYR A 80 -2.76 4.79 -2.99
N PHE A 81 -2.28 3.55 -3.04
CA PHE A 81 -0.85 3.27 -3.14
C PHE A 81 -0.55 2.09 -4.05
N GLU A 82 0.71 2.01 -4.46
CA GLU A 82 1.30 0.87 -5.15
C GLU A 82 2.20 0.09 -4.20
N TYR A 83 2.07 -1.23 -4.26
CA TYR A 83 2.93 -2.17 -3.57
C TYR A 83 3.78 -2.92 -4.59
N THR A 84 5.08 -3.03 -4.33
CA THR A 84 6.05 -3.67 -5.23
C THR A 84 6.84 -4.79 -4.58
N GLY A 85 6.42 -5.27 -3.41
CA GLY A 85 7.07 -6.39 -2.74
C GLY A 85 6.46 -7.74 -3.14
N ASP A 86 6.95 -8.80 -2.50
CA ASP A 86 6.55 -10.18 -2.80
C ASP A 86 5.58 -10.79 -1.77
N ASP A 87 5.47 -10.19 -0.58
CA ASP A 87 4.63 -10.68 0.53
C ASP A 87 3.96 -9.50 1.26
N PHE A 88 2.79 -9.12 0.75
CA PHE A 88 2.02 -7.99 1.27
C PHE A 88 1.65 -8.18 2.75
N GLU A 89 1.27 -9.38 3.16
CA GLU A 89 0.84 -9.63 4.54
C GLU A 89 2.01 -9.50 5.51
N ALA A 90 3.18 -10.05 5.17
CA ALA A 90 4.38 -9.89 5.99
C ALA A 90 4.84 -8.44 6.10
N ASP A 91 4.79 -7.69 5.00
CA ASP A 91 5.17 -6.27 4.95
C ASP A 91 4.20 -5.40 5.78
N MET A 92 2.89 -5.65 5.67
CA MET A 92 1.91 -4.93 6.49
C MET A 92 2.04 -5.28 7.98
N ALA A 93 2.37 -6.53 8.32
CA ALA A 93 2.65 -6.92 9.70
C ALA A 93 3.91 -6.22 10.25
N LYS A 94 4.97 -6.11 9.44
CA LYS A 94 6.21 -5.38 9.79
C LYS A 94 5.96 -3.88 10.00
N MET A 95 5.07 -3.28 9.21
CA MET A 95 4.62 -1.90 9.42
C MET A 95 3.79 -1.76 10.70
N ALA A 96 2.84 -2.66 10.95
CA ALA A 96 1.99 -2.62 12.14
C ALA A 96 2.77 -2.83 13.46
N ALA A 97 3.89 -3.55 13.41
CA ALA A 97 4.79 -3.74 14.55
C ALA A 97 5.75 -2.55 14.78
N ASP A 98 5.78 -1.57 13.89
CA ASP A 98 6.70 -0.43 13.97
C ASP A 98 6.23 0.60 15.01
N PRO A 99 7.05 0.92 16.02
CA PRO A 99 6.62 1.81 17.11
C PRO A 99 6.40 3.26 16.65
N THR A 100 7.10 3.71 15.60
CA THR A 100 6.91 5.06 15.06
C THR A 100 5.60 5.14 14.28
N THR A 101 5.28 4.09 13.52
CA THR A 101 4.00 3.96 12.83
C THR A 101 2.84 3.90 13.82
N GLN A 102 2.97 3.16 14.92
CA GLN A 102 1.95 3.12 15.98
C GLN A 102 1.69 4.51 16.58
N LYS A 103 2.75 5.25 16.93
CA LYS A 103 2.62 6.64 17.42
C LYS A 103 2.00 7.58 16.40
N TRP A 104 2.31 7.38 15.13
CA TRP A 104 1.66 8.13 14.05
C TRP A 104 0.16 7.85 13.99
N TRP A 105 -0.24 6.58 14.13
CA TRP A 105 -1.65 6.19 14.19
C TRP A 105 -2.37 6.75 15.41
N GLU A 106 -1.70 6.88 16.56
CA GLU A 106 -2.25 7.58 17.73
C GLU A 106 -2.64 9.04 17.44
N GLU A 107 -1.95 9.71 16.50
CA GLU A 107 -2.30 11.07 16.04
C GLU A 107 -3.36 11.08 14.94
N THR A 108 -3.30 10.14 13.99
CA THR A 108 -4.17 10.16 12.80
C THR A 108 -5.52 9.47 13.01
N ASP A 109 -5.56 8.35 13.72
CA ASP A 109 -6.77 7.53 13.89
C ASP A 109 -7.89 8.29 14.62
N PRO A 110 -7.60 9.13 15.63
CA PRO A 110 -8.64 9.97 16.25
C PRO A 110 -9.31 10.95 15.29
N CYS A 111 -8.69 11.28 14.16
CA CYS A 111 -9.27 12.12 13.12
C CYS A 111 -10.25 11.35 12.22
N GLN A 112 -10.14 10.02 12.17
CA GLN A 112 -10.83 9.17 11.20
C GLN A 112 -12.15 8.61 11.75
N LEU A 113 -13.01 8.17 10.84
CA LEU A 113 -14.30 7.54 11.08
C LEU A 113 -14.40 6.26 10.23
N PRO A 114 -14.02 5.09 10.79
CA PRO A 114 -14.13 3.82 10.10
C PRO A 114 -15.55 3.53 9.61
N LEU A 115 -15.70 3.10 8.35
CA LEU A 115 -17.01 2.85 7.77
C LEU A 115 -17.70 1.65 8.44
N ALA A 116 -19.02 1.74 8.64
CA ALA A 116 -19.79 0.68 9.29
C ALA A 116 -19.82 -0.64 8.49
N ASN A 117 -19.63 -0.56 7.16
CA ASN A 117 -19.63 -1.72 6.26
C ASN A 117 -18.21 -2.12 5.81
N ARG A 118 -17.19 -1.83 6.63
CA ARG A 118 -15.85 -2.39 6.44
C ARG A 118 -15.79 -3.83 6.96
N PRO A 119 -14.92 -4.70 6.42
CA PRO A 119 -14.70 -6.03 6.99
C PRO A 119 -14.26 -5.97 8.46
N GLU A 120 -14.61 -6.99 9.25
CA GLU A 120 -14.16 -7.10 10.63
C GLU A 120 -12.63 -7.11 10.72
N GLY A 121 -12.07 -6.45 11.74
CA GLY A 121 -10.61 -6.33 11.92
C GLY A 121 -9.92 -5.32 11.00
N THR A 122 -10.63 -4.67 10.06
CA THR A 122 -10.05 -3.61 9.21
C THR A 122 -10.34 -2.22 9.78
N TRP A 123 -9.44 -1.27 9.52
CA TRP A 123 -9.63 0.14 9.88
C TRP A 123 -10.15 0.96 8.69
N TRP A 124 -9.42 0.89 7.57
CA TRP A 124 -9.84 1.40 6.27
C TRP A 124 -10.63 0.34 5.51
N LYS A 125 -11.64 0.77 4.73
CA LYS A 125 -12.38 -0.14 3.86
C LYS A 125 -11.68 -0.24 2.50
N ASN A 126 -11.18 -1.42 2.16
CA ASN A 126 -10.58 -1.67 0.86
C ASN A 126 -11.61 -1.55 -0.28
N MET A 127 -11.16 -1.06 -1.43
CA MET A 127 -11.93 -0.93 -2.66
C MET A 127 -11.41 -1.93 -3.70
N GLN A 128 -12.30 -2.38 -4.57
CA GLN A 128 -11.94 -3.24 -5.69
C GLN A 128 -11.46 -2.39 -6.86
N GLU A 129 -10.25 -2.63 -7.36
CA GLU A 129 -9.83 -2.15 -8.67
C GLU A 129 -10.65 -2.86 -9.76
N VAL A 130 -11.37 -2.10 -10.58
CA VAL A 130 -12.20 -2.63 -11.67
C VAL A 130 -11.66 -2.29 -13.06
N TYR A 131 -10.70 -1.36 -13.13
CA TYR A 131 -10.06 -0.92 -14.36
C TYR A 131 -8.70 -0.30 -14.04
N HIS A 132 -7.73 -0.53 -14.93
CA HIS A 132 -6.42 0.12 -14.92
C HIS A 132 -5.92 0.30 -16.34
N LEU A 133 -5.23 1.40 -16.60
CA LEU A 133 -4.50 1.70 -17.82
C LEU A 133 -3.17 2.33 -17.41
N ASP A 134 -2.08 1.81 -17.95
CA ASP A 134 -0.73 2.32 -17.73
C ASP A 134 -0.49 3.69 -18.40
#